data_AF-A0A453NMF4-F1
#
_entry.id   AF-A0A453NMF4-F1
#
_cell.length_a   1.000
_cell.length_b   1.000
_cell.length_c   1.000
_cell.angle_alpha   90.00
_cell.angle_beta   90.00
_cell.angle_gamma   90.00
#
_symmetry.space_group_name_H-M   'P 1'
#
loop_
_entity.id
_entity.type
_entity.pdbx_description
1 polymer ?
#
loop_
_entity_poly.entity_id
_entity_poly.type
_entity_poly.pdbx_seq_one_letter_code
_entity_poly.pdbx_strand_id
1 'polypeptide(L)'
;LMLYRKLRGGAAAVDGPADPFLSEASLHDVRLQPGTVYWQAQQTNLEYLLLLDADRLVWSFRTQAGLTATGTPYGGWEGPNVELRGHFVGHYLSATAKMWASTHNDTLRAKMSSVVDVLNDCQQKMGTGYLSAFPSEFFDRAEALTTVWAPYYTIHKIMQGLLDQYTVAGNSKALEMVVGMANYFSDRVKNVIQKYSIERHWASLNEETGGMNDVLYQLYTITDDLKHLTLAHLFDKPCFLGLLAVQ
;
A
#
# COMPACT_ATOMS: atom_id res chain seq x y z
N LEU A 1 -10.66 -25.12 17.68
CA LEU A 1 -11.59 -24.64 16.63
C LEU A 1 -13.04 -25.15 16.74
N MET A 2 -13.34 -26.35 17.29
CA MET A 2 -14.74 -26.80 17.49
C MET A 2 -15.47 -26.18 18.69
N LEU A 3 -14.77 -25.57 19.66
CA LEU A 3 -15.38 -25.05 20.88
C LEU A 3 -16.05 -23.68 20.72
N TYR A 4 -15.70 -22.90 19.67
CA TYR A 4 -16.24 -21.55 19.45
C TYR A 4 -17.59 -21.54 18.70
N ARG A 5 -17.99 -22.66 18.08
CA ARG A 5 -19.27 -22.79 17.36
C ARG A 5 -20.48 -23.07 18.24
N LYS A 6 -20.29 -23.32 19.56
CA LYS A 6 -21.37 -23.80 20.45
C LYS A 6 -22.04 -22.72 21.31
N LEU A 7 -21.68 -21.44 21.14
CA LEU A 7 -22.24 -20.32 21.92
C LEU A 7 -23.33 -19.50 21.19
N ARG A 8 -23.72 -19.85 19.97
CA ARG A 8 -24.92 -19.29 19.34
C ARG A 8 -26.00 -20.36 19.29
N GLY A 9 -27.06 -20.12 20.07
CA GLY A 9 -28.25 -20.96 20.15
C GLY A 9 -28.81 -21.27 18.77
N GLY A 10 -29.34 -22.49 18.64
CA GLY A 10 -29.91 -22.97 17.39
C GLY A 10 -31.09 -22.13 16.93
N ALA A 11 -31.01 -21.67 15.69
CA ALA A 11 -32.12 -21.50 14.76
C ALA A 11 -31.53 -21.42 13.35
N ALA A 12 -32.04 -22.28 12.47
CA ALA A 12 -31.99 -22.29 11.00
C ALA A 12 -30.75 -21.72 10.29
N ALA A 13 -30.08 -22.59 9.53
CA ALA A 13 -29.13 -22.21 8.49
C ALA A 13 -29.80 -21.24 7.50
N VAL A 14 -29.30 -20.01 7.47
CA VAL A 14 -29.48 -19.08 6.35
C VAL A 14 -28.16 -19.13 5.59
N ASP A 15 -28.13 -19.91 4.51
CA ASP A 15 -27.01 -19.94 3.58
C ASP A 15 -27.03 -18.65 2.75
N GLY A 16 -26.23 -17.69 3.19
CA GLY A 16 -25.91 -16.43 2.51
C GLY A 16 -25.03 -15.58 3.42
N PRO A 17 -24.04 -14.82 2.91
CA PRO A 17 -23.35 -13.85 3.74
C PRO A 17 -24.40 -12.88 4.29
N ALA A 18 -24.52 -12.82 5.61
CA ALA A 18 -25.41 -11.84 6.23
C ALA A 18 -24.94 -10.45 5.84
N ASP A 19 -25.85 -9.62 5.29
CA ASP A 19 -25.53 -8.22 5.03
C ASP A 19 -24.97 -7.57 6.31
N PRO A 20 -23.86 -6.83 6.21
CA PRO A 20 -23.22 -6.28 7.38
C PRO A 20 -24.19 -5.33 8.09
N PHE A 21 -24.28 -5.44 9.42
CA PHE A 21 -25.16 -4.59 10.24
C PHE A 21 -24.88 -3.09 10.06
N LEU A 22 -23.61 -2.73 9.76
CA LEU A 22 -23.18 -1.39 9.40
C LEU A 22 -22.29 -1.46 8.16
N SER A 23 -22.44 -0.48 7.27
CA SER A 23 -21.57 -0.27 6.11
C SER A 23 -21.05 1.16 6.12
N GLU A 24 -19.81 1.34 5.68
CA GLU A 24 -19.24 2.68 5.46
C GLU A 24 -19.97 3.39 4.32
N ALA A 25 -20.14 4.71 4.43
CA ALA A 25 -20.62 5.53 3.33
C ALA A 25 -19.47 5.78 2.35
N SER A 26 -19.73 5.61 1.05
CA SER A 26 -18.73 5.91 0.02
C SER A 26 -18.38 7.39 0.02
N LEU A 27 -17.10 7.71 -0.19
CA LEU A 27 -16.65 9.09 -0.43
C LEU A 27 -17.33 9.70 -1.68
N HIS A 28 -17.77 8.86 -2.62
CA HIS A 28 -18.55 9.30 -3.78
C HIS A 28 -19.95 9.82 -3.40
N ASP A 29 -20.50 9.41 -2.26
CA ASP A 29 -21.89 9.70 -1.87
C ASP A 29 -22.00 10.85 -0.85
N VAL A 30 -20.87 11.32 -0.32
CA VAL A 30 -20.83 12.37 0.71
C VAL A 30 -20.14 13.62 0.19
N ARG A 31 -20.80 14.77 0.29
CA ARG A 31 -20.24 16.08 -0.09
C ARG A 31 -20.21 17.03 1.09
N LEU A 32 -19.05 17.61 1.33
CA LEU A 32 -18.90 18.68 2.30
C LEU A 32 -19.53 19.96 1.76
N GLN A 33 -20.36 20.60 2.58
CA GLN A 33 -21.05 21.82 2.20
C GLN A 33 -20.04 22.97 2.05
N PRO A 34 -20.09 23.74 0.93
CA PRO A 34 -19.25 24.91 0.73
C PRO A 34 -19.30 25.91 1.89
N GLY A 35 -18.15 26.50 2.22
CA GLY A 35 -18.02 27.50 3.29
C GLY A 35 -17.87 26.93 4.71
N THR A 36 -18.03 25.62 4.91
CA THR A 36 -17.70 24.97 6.20
C THR A 36 -16.20 24.82 6.40
N VAL A 37 -15.75 24.69 7.66
CA VAL A 37 -14.33 24.47 7.98
C VAL A 37 -13.77 23.18 7.35
N TYR A 38 -14.59 22.13 7.28
CA TYR A 38 -14.19 20.85 6.67
C TYR A 38 -14.07 20.99 5.15
N TRP A 39 -14.99 21.70 4.50
CA TRP A 39 -14.87 21.99 3.07
C TRP A 39 -13.63 22.82 2.77
N GLN A 40 -13.33 23.85 3.58
CA GLN A 40 -12.12 24.66 3.42
C GLN A 40 -10.86 23.79 3.55
N ALA A 41 -10.78 22.92 4.56
CA ALA A 41 -9.67 21.99 4.72
C ALA A 41 -9.52 21.03 3.52
N GLN A 42 -10.64 20.54 2.97
CA GLN A 42 -10.64 19.72 1.76
C GLN A 42 -10.08 20.48 0.55
N GLN A 43 -10.52 21.73 0.33
CA GLN A 43 -10.02 22.55 -0.79
C GLN A 43 -8.53 22.88 -0.64
N THR A 44 -8.08 23.26 0.56
CA THR A 44 -6.64 23.50 0.82
C THR A 44 -5.81 22.26 0.52
N ASN A 45 -6.27 21.08 0.91
CA ASN A 45 -5.57 19.83 0.61
C ASN A 45 -5.62 19.49 -0.89
N LEU A 46 -6.74 19.74 -1.58
CA LEU A 46 -6.86 19.57 -3.04
C LEU A 46 -5.84 20.46 -3.77
N GLU A 47 -5.75 21.74 -3.39
CA GLU A 47 -4.78 22.68 -3.95
C GLU A 47 -3.34 22.19 -3.72
N TYR A 48 -3.03 21.69 -2.53
CA TYR A 48 -1.71 21.11 -2.23
C TYR A 48 -1.39 19.91 -3.12
N LEU A 49 -2.35 18.98 -3.30
CA LEU A 49 -2.15 17.81 -4.18
C LEU A 49 -1.96 18.19 -5.65
N LEU A 50 -2.65 19.24 -6.11
CA LEU A 50 -2.51 19.78 -7.46
C LEU A 50 -1.19 20.53 -7.67
N LEU A 51 -0.63 21.13 -6.61
CA LEU A 51 0.65 21.86 -6.64
C LEU A 51 1.86 20.94 -6.88
N LEU A 52 1.80 19.69 -6.41
CA LEU A 52 2.92 18.75 -6.49
C LEU A 52 3.21 18.36 -7.95
N ASP A 53 4.46 18.44 -8.40
CA ASP A 53 4.87 18.11 -9.75
C ASP A 53 4.97 16.58 -9.94
N ALA A 54 4.27 16.05 -10.96
CA ALA A 54 4.19 14.62 -11.21
C ALA A 54 5.53 14.01 -11.62
N ASP A 55 6.35 14.71 -12.40
CA ASP A 55 7.66 14.23 -12.83
C ASP A 55 8.63 14.17 -11.65
N ARG A 56 8.56 15.15 -10.74
CA ARG A 56 9.36 15.16 -9.51
C ARG A 56 8.97 14.06 -8.53
N LEU A 57 7.67 13.76 -8.41
CA LEU A 57 7.18 12.64 -7.58
C LEU A 57 7.79 11.31 -8.03
N VAL A 58 7.75 11.02 -9.33
CA VAL A 58 8.19 9.73 -9.88
C VAL A 58 9.66 9.70 -10.28
N TRP A 59 10.41 10.78 -10.03
CA TRP A 59 11.81 10.91 -10.46
C TRP A 59 12.68 9.74 -9.99
N SER A 60 12.62 9.42 -8.68
CA SER A 60 13.44 8.35 -8.10
C SER A 60 13.05 6.97 -8.60
N PHE A 61 11.77 6.75 -8.94
CA PHE A 61 11.29 5.50 -9.53
C PHE A 61 11.81 5.31 -10.96
N ARG A 62 11.77 6.36 -11.78
CA ARG A 62 12.34 6.33 -13.14
C ARG A 62 13.84 6.07 -13.10
N THR A 63 14.57 6.79 -12.24
CA THR A 63 16.01 6.58 -12.04
C THR A 63 16.31 5.14 -11.62
N GLN A 64 15.56 4.59 -10.66
CA GLN A 64 15.71 3.22 -10.20
C GLN A 64 15.43 2.18 -11.31
N ALA A 65 14.45 2.44 -12.18
CA ALA A 65 14.11 1.58 -13.31
C ALA A 65 15.01 1.76 -14.54
N GLY A 66 15.97 2.69 -14.50
CA GLY A 66 16.82 3.02 -15.66
C GLY A 66 16.06 3.72 -16.79
N LEU A 67 14.98 4.43 -16.46
CA LEU A 67 14.21 5.28 -17.38
C LEU A 67 14.69 6.74 -17.27
N THR A 68 14.46 7.53 -18.32
CA THR A 68 14.76 8.97 -18.32
C THR A 68 13.90 9.68 -17.27
N ALA A 69 14.54 10.29 -16.28
CA ALA A 69 13.88 11.05 -15.22
C ALA A 69 13.88 12.56 -15.51
N THR A 70 12.73 13.12 -15.87
CA THR A 70 12.54 14.55 -16.10
C THR A 70 12.54 15.33 -14.78
N GLY A 71 13.19 16.49 -14.75
CA GLY A 71 13.21 17.38 -13.58
C GLY A 71 14.20 16.94 -12.50
N THR A 72 13.92 17.29 -11.25
CA THR A 72 14.74 16.97 -10.07
C THR A 72 13.88 16.35 -8.97
N PRO A 73 14.43 15.44 -8.15
CA PRO A 73 13.68 14.84 -7.06
C PRO A 73 13.22 15.90 -6.06
N TYR A 74 12.19 15.56 -5.28
CA TYR A 74 11.89 16.32 -4.07
C TYR A 74 13.01 16.23 -3.04
N GLY A 75 13.09 17.21 -2.15
CA GLY A 75 14.05 17.22 -1.04
C GLY A 75 13.53 16.45 0.17
N GLY A 76 14.09 16.75 1.35
CA GLY A 76 13.68 16.10 2.58
C GLY A 76 13.86 14.59 2.50
N TRP A 77 12.86 13.83 2.95
CA TRP A 77 12.92 12.36 2.94
C TRP A 77 12.73 11.73 1.55
N GLU A 78 12.34 12.52 0.55
CA GLU A 78 12.28 12.10 -0.86
C GLU A 78 13.56 12.39 -1.64
N GLY A 79 14.60 12.90 -0.95
CA GLY A 79 15.90 13.14 -1.56
C GLY A 79 16.50 11.88 -2.19
N PRO A 80 17.27 12.00 -3.28
CA PRO A 80 17.72 10.86 -4.08
C PRO A 80 18.63 9.89 -3.32
N ASN A 81 19.28 10.36 -2.25
CA ASN A 81 20.17 9.57 -1.41
C ASN A 81 19.53 9.17 -0.07
N VAL A 82 18.24 9.45 0.14
CA VAL A 82 17.54 9.10 1.38
C VAL A 82 16.91 7.72 1.26
N GLU A 83 17.09 6.89 2.29
CA GLU A 83 16.66 5.49 2.27
C GLU A 83 15.13 5.33 2.29
N LEU A 84 14.40 6.31 2.81
CA LEU A 84 12.93 6.33 2.89
C LEU A 84 12.22 6.83 1.62
N ARG A 85 12.95 7.30 0.60
CA ARG A 85 12.37 7.90 -0.61
C ARG A 85 11.35 6.97 -1.28
N GLY A 86 10.32 7.55 -1.89
CA GLY A 86 9.18 6.86 -2.48
C GLY A 86 8.00 6.67 -1.52
N HIS A 87 8.22 6.78 -0.21
CA HIS A 87 7.14 6.64 0.78
C HIS A 87 6.05 7.71 0.61
N PHE A 88 6.45 8.95 0.28
CA PHE A 88 5.51 10.05 0.07
C PHE A 88 4.67 9.83 -1.18
N VAL A 89 5.25 9.23 -2.23
CA VAL A 89 4.51 8.89 -3.46
C VAL A 89 3.40 7.88 -3.17
N GLY A 90 3.67 6.89 -2.31
CA GLY A 90 2.64 5.98 -1.83
C GLY A 90 1.47 6.70 -1.13
N HIS A 91 1.80 7.63 -0.22
CA HIS A 91 0.79 8.47 0.44
C HIS A 91 0.03 9.38 -0.56
N TYR A 92 0.72 9.92 -1.55
CA TYR A 92 0.13 10.74 -2.60
C TYR A 92 -0.92 9.96 -3.41
N LEU A 93 -0.64 8.70 -3.75
CA LEU A 93 -1.60 7.83 -4.45
C LEU A 93 -2.88 7.65 -3.62
N SER A 94 -2.77 7.31 -2.33
CA SER A 94 -3.94 7.21 -1.44
C SER A 94 -4.70 8.53 -1.32
N ALA A 95 -3.97 9.64 -1.09
CA ALA A 95 -4.56 10.95 -0.89
C ALA A 95 -5.32 11.44 -2.13
N THR A 96 -4.76 11.22 -3.32
CA THR A 96 -5.40 11.62 -4.58
C THR A 96 -6.61 10.77 -4.92
N ALA A 97 -6.58 9.45 -4.68
CA ALA A 97 -7.75 8.58 -4.87
C ALA A 97 -8.93 9.04 -4.00
N LYS A 98 -8.67 9.24 -2.70
CA LYS A 98 -9.69 9.68 -1.72
C LYS A 98 -10.18 11.09 -2.00
N MET A 99 -9.28 12.02 -2.34
CA MET A 99 -9.65 13.39 -2.69
C MET A 99 -10.49 13.44 -3.98
N TRP A 100 -10.13 12.65 -4.99
CA TRP A 100 -10.92 12.54 -6.22
C TRP A 100 -12.31 11.99 -5.94
N ALA A 101 -12.45 10.94 -5.12
CA ALA A 101 -13.77 10.41 -4.78
C ALA A 101 -14.67 11.44 -4.07
N SER A 102 -14.09 12.26 -3.17
CA SER A 102 -14.83 13.30 -2.46
C SER A 102 -15.18 14.54 -3.29
N THR A 103 -14.45 14.81 -4.38
CA THR A 103 -14.56 16.08 -5.14
C THR A 103 -14.97 15.92 -6.59
N HIS A 104 -14.70 14.76 -7.18
CA HIS A 104 -14.73 14.50 -8.63
C HIS A 104 -13.95 15.53 -9.45
N ASN A 105 -12.83 16.04 -8.92
CA ASN A 105 -11.98 16.98 -9.64
C ASN A 105 -11.24 16.29 -10.81
N ASP A 106 -11.59 16.64 -12.04
CA ASP A 106 -11.02 16.01 -13.25
C ASP A 106 -9.53 16.29 -13.45
N THR A 107 -9.05 17.47 -13.05
CA THR A 107 -7.61 17.80 -13.11
C THR A 107 -6.80 16.87 -12.20
N LEU A 108 -7.30 16.62 -10.98
CA LEU A 108 -6.69 15.68 -10.06
C LEU A 108 -6.74 14.25 -10.62
N ARG A 109 -7.87 13.85 -11.24
CA ARG A 109 -8.03 12.54 -11.87
C ARG A 109 -6.97 12.29 -12.94
N ALA A 110 -6.77 13.27 -13.84
CA ALA A 110 -5.76 13.17 -14.89
C ALA A 110 -4.35 13.04 -14.30
N LYS A 111 -4.05 13.87 -13.29
CA LYS A 111 -2.74 13.91 -12.64
C LYS A 111 -2.42 12.62 -11.89
N MET A 112 -3.32 12.13 -11.05
CA MET A 112 -3.10 10.87 -10.31
C MET A 112 -2.96 9.67 -11.27
N SER A 113 -3.74 9.66 -12.36
CA SER A 113 -3.64 8.60 -13.39
C SER A 113 -2.28 8.63 -14.08
N SER A 114 -1.76 9.81 -14.43
CA SER A 114 -0.43 9.93 -15.03
C SER A 114 0.69 9.44 -14.10
N VAL A 115 0.56 9.63 -12.79
CA VAL A 115 1.53 9.12 -11.82
C VAL A 115 1.50 7.59 -11.79
N VAL A 116 0.30 6.99 -11.74
CA VAL A 116 0.14 5.52 -11.83
C VAL A 116 0.71 4.97 -13.13
N ASP A 117 0.47 5.63 -14.26
CA ASP A 117 1.00 5.22 -15.57
C ASP A 117 2.52 5.16 -15.58
N VAL A 118 3.19 6.19 -15.05
CA VAL A 118 4.66 6.21 -14.97
C VAL A 118 5.20 5.16 -14.01
N LEU A 119 4.55 4.96 -12.87
CA LEU A 119 4.95 3.91 -11.93
C LEU A 119 4.79 2.51 -12.55
N ASN A 120 3.73 2.30 -13.34
CA ASN A 120 3.55 1.08 -14.11
C ASN A 120 4.69 0.89 -15.11
N ASP A 121 5.04 1.92 -15.89
CA ASP A 121 6.17 1.84 -16.84
C ASP A 121 7.48 1.45 -16.13
N CYS A 122 7.71 1.99 -14.92
CA CYS A 122 8.86 1.61 -14.09
C CYS A 122 8.80 0.12 -13.69
N GLN A 123 7.66 -0.35 -13.18
CA GLN A 123 7.49 -1.75 -12.76
C GLN A 123 7.63 -2.72 -13.94
N GLN A 124 7.07 -2.38 -15.10
CA GLN A 124 7.18 -3.18 -16.32
C GLN A 124 8.63 -3.22 -16.83
N LYS A 125 9.34 -2.09 -16.76
CA LYS A 125 10.77 -2.02 -17.12
C LYS A 125 11.63 -2.92 -16.23
N MET A 126 11.30 -3.00 -14.94
CA MET A 126 11.96 -3.92 -14.00
C MET A 126 11.61 -5.38 -14.27
N GLY A 127 10.39 -5.67 -14.72
CA GLY A 127 9.97 -7.00 -15.21
C GLY A 127 9.83 -8.10 -14.15
N THR A 128 9.91 -7.75 -12.87
CA THR A 128 9.88 -8.71 -11.74
C THR A 128 8.67 -8.54 -10.83
N GLY A 129 7.81 -7.56 -11.07
CA GLY A 129 6.78 -7.11 -10.11
C GLY A 129 7.31 -6.16 -9.03
N TYR A 130 8.62 -5.93 -8.95
CA TYR A 130 9.21 -4.97 -8.03
C TYR A 130 8.90 -3.53 -8.42
N LEU A 131 8.48 -2.73 -7.44
CA LEU A 131 8.32 -1.29 -7.58
C LEU A 131 8.76 -0.58 -6.29
N SER A 132 9.79 0.25 -6.40
CA SER A 132 10.27 1.14 -5.35
C SER A 132 11.11 2.26 -5.96
N ALA A 133 11.36 3.32 -5.18
CA ALA A 133 12.29 4.39 -5.52
C ALA A 133 13.76 4.05 -5.16
N PHE A 134 14.01 2.87 -4.60
CA PHE A 134 15.33 2.40 -4.16
C PHE A 134 15.59 0.96 -4.63
N PRO A 135 16.85 0.46 -4.58
CA PRO A 135 17.18 -0.89 -5.02
C PRO A 135 16.71 -1.96 -4.03
N SER A 136 16.49 -3.18 -4.53
CA SER A 136 16.07 -4.33 -3.71
C SER A 136 17.07 -4.69 -2.60
N GLU A 137 18.32 -4.25 -2.72
CA GLU A 137 19.39 -4.44 -1.72
C GLU A 137 19.01 -3.90 -0.33
N PHE A 138 18.14 -2.88 -0.25
CA PHE A 138 17.67 -2.38 1.04
C PHE A 138 16.92 -3.46 1.83
N PHE A 139 16.20 -4.35 1.15
CA PHE A 139 15.58 -5.50 1.80
C PHE A 139 16.61 -6.54 2.22
N ASP A 140 17.68 -6.75 1.43
CA ASP A 140 18.77 -7.66 1.81
C ASP A 140 19.40 -7.22 3.15
N ARG A 141 19.63 -5.90 3.32
CA ARG A 141 20.10 -5.32 4.59
C ARG A 141 19.13 -5.54 5.74
N ALA A 142 17.85 -5.20 5.55
CA ALA A 142 16.83 -5.36 6.59
C ALA A 142 16.69 -6.83 7.04
N GLU A 143 16.63 -7.76 6.08
CA GLU A 143 16.49 -9.20 6.32
C GLU A 143 17.75 -9.81 6.95
N ALA A 144 18.92 -9.21 6.70
CA ALA A 144 20.18 -9.52 7.38
C ALA A 144 20.32 -8.85 8.76
N LEU A 145 19.32 -8.10 9.23
CA LEU A 145 19.35 -7.30 10.46
C LEU A 145 20.47 -6.24 10.47
N THR A 146 20.78 -5.70 9.30
CA THR A 146 21.68 -4.56 9.13
C THR A 146 20.87 -3.28 9.02
N THR A 147 21.36 -2.20 9.62
CA THR A 147 20.70 -0.89 9.59
C THR A 147 20.34 -0.50 8.16
N VAL A 148 19.09 -0.13 7.93
CA VAL A 148 18.53 0.49 6.72
C VAL A 148 17.19 1.09 7.13
N TRP A 149 16.84 2.25 6.58
CA TRP A 149 15.64 2.94 7.03
C TRP A 149 14.36 2.38 6.40
N ALA A 150 13.58 1.62 7.18
CA ALA A 150 12.17 1.28 6.95
C ALA A 150 11.77 0.91 5.49
N PRO A 151 12.45 -0.05 4.83
CA PRO A 151 12.13 -0.39 3.45
C PRO A 151 10.75 -1.05 3.31
N TYR A 152 10.32 -1.89 4.26
CA TYR A 152 8.99 -2.50 4.26
C TYR A 152 7.87 -1.49 4.52
N TYR A 153 8.09 -0.52 5.41
CA TYR A 153 7.17 0.62 5.58
C TYR A 153 6.93 1.37 4.28
N THR A 154 7.99 1.61 3.50
CA THR A 154 7.91 2.37 2.24
C THR A 154 7.08 1.60 1.21
N ILE A 155 7.33 0.30 1.07
CA ILE A 155 6.54 -0.57 0.20
C ILE A 155 5.08 -0.62 0.61
N HIS A 156 4.79 -0.70 1.91
CA HIS A 156 3.41 -0.63 2.39
C HIS A 156 2.70 0.64 1.87
N LYS A 157 3.34 1.82 1.90
CA LYS A 157 2.69 3.04 1.37
C LYS A 157 2.40 2.95 -0.11
N ILE A 158 3.34 2.39 -0.89
CA ILE A 158 3.17 2.23 -2.33
C ILE A 158 2.04 1.23 -2.61
N MET A 159 2.02 0.08 -1.92
CA MET A 159 0.99 -0.95 -2.07
C MET A 159 -0.38 -0.42 -1.68
N GLN A 160 -0.52 0.25 -0.52
CA GLN A 160 -1.79 0.82 -0.09
C GLN A 160 -2.25 1.93 -1.03
N GLY A 161 -1.32 2.76 -1.51
CA GLY A 161 -1.60 3.80 -2.49
C GLY A 161 -2.17 3.24 -3.80
N LEU A 162 -1.56 2.19 -4.34
CA LEU A 162 -2.04 1.49 -5.53
C LEU A 162 -3.39 0.80 -5.27
N LEU A 163 -3.55 0.18 -4.11
CA LEU A 163 -4.80 -0.47 -3.75
C LEU A 163 -5.94 0.56 -3.64
N ASP A 164 -5.71 1.72 -3.01
CA ASP A 164 -6.68 2.82 -2.95
C ASP A 164 -7.01 3.37 -4.34
N GLN A 165 -6.05 3.46 -5.26
CA GLN A 165 -6.31 3.83 -6.66
C GLN A 165 -7.25 2.84 -7.36
N TYR A 166 -7.23 1.57 -6.99
CA TYR A 166 -8.19 0.58 -7.48
C TYR A 166 -9.53 0.66 -6.74
N THR A 167 -9.53 0.51 -5.41
CA THR A 167 -10.76 0.35 -4.60
C THR A 167 -11.59 1.62 -4.51
N VAL A 168 -10.94 2.79 -4.52
CA VAL A 168 -11.59 4.09 -4.43
C VAL A 168 -11.71 4.74 -5.81
N ALA A 169 -10.67 4.68 -6.65
CA ALA A 169 -10.66 5.39 -7.93
C ALA A 169 -10.98 4.52 -9.18
N GLY A 170 -11.14 3.20 -9.02
CA GLY A 170 -11.48 2.29 -10.11
C GLY A 170 -10.35 2.05 -11.12
N ASN A 171 -9.09 2.33 -10.76
CA ASN A 171 -7.94 2.14 -11.64
C ASN A 171 -7.49 0.66 -11.64
N SER A 172 -7.94 -0.12 -12.62
CA SER A 172 -7.61 -1.55 -12.74
C SER A 172 -6.12 -1.83 -12.89
N LYS A 173 -5.37 -0.94 -13.55
CA LYS A 173 -3.91 -1.06 -13.71
C LYS A 173 -3.22 -1.06 -12.34
N ALA A 174 -3.70 -0.24 -11.40
CA ALA A 174 -3.14 -0.20 -10.06
C ALA A 174 -3.31 -1.53 -9.30
N LEU A 175 -4.41 -2.26 -9.55
CA LEU A 175 -4.60 -3.61 -8.99
C LEU A 175 -3.56 -4.59 -9.54
N GLU A 176 -3.35 -4.61 -10.86
CA GLU A 176 -2.34 -5.47 -11.49
C GLU A 176 -0.94 -5.20 -10.90
N MET A 177 -0.61 -3.92 -10.69
CA MET A 177 0.67 -3.51 -10.11
C MET A 177 0.85 -4.01 -8.67
N VAL A 178 -0.15 -3.83 -7.80
CA VAL A 178 -0.04 -4.26 -6.38
C VAL A 178 -0.04 -5.79 -6.26
N VAL A 179 -0.74 -6.52 -7.13
CA VAL A 179 -0.63 -7.99 -7.24
C VAL A 179 0.78 -8.40 -7.67
N GLY A 180 1.38 -7.70 -8.64
CA GLY A 180 2.78 -7.91 -9.03
C GLY A 180 3.75 -7.72 -7.86
N MET A 181 3.55 -6.66 -7.06
CA MET A 181 4.35 -6.41 -5.85
C MET A 181 4.15 -7.51 -4.81
N ALA A 182 2.91 -7.92 -4.54
CA ALA A 182 2.61 -8.96 -3.56
C ALA A 182 3.28 -10.29 -3.94
N ASN A 183 3.23 -10.68 -5.22
CA ASN A 183 3.94 -11.86 -5.72
C ASN A 183 5.46 -11.76 -5.51
N TYR A 184 6.07 -10.63 -5.85
CA TYR A 184 7.50 -10.39 -5.63
C TYR A 184 7.89 -10.56 -4.14
N PHE A 185 7.12 -9.96 -3.23
CA PHE A 185 7.41 -10.04 -1.80
C PHE A 185 7.05 -11.40 -1.19
N SER A 186 6.06 -12.12 -1.70
CA SER A 186 5.78 -13.51 -1.32
C SER A 186 6.99 -14.40 -1.59
N ASP A 187 7.53 -14.35 -2.81
CA ASP A 187 8.70 -15.15 -3.18
C ASP A 187 9.94 -14.74 -2.38
N ARG A 188 10.11 -13.43 -2.16
CA ARG A 188 11.21 -12.90 -1.36
C ARG A 188 11.17 -13.40 0.08
N VAL A 189 10.05 -13.23 0.78
CA VAL A 189 9.91 -13.66 2.18
C VAL A 189 10.09 -15.18 2.30
N LYS A 190 9.54 -15.95 1.35
CA LYS A 190 9.78 -17.40 1.28
C LYS A 190 11.27 -17.71 1.19
N ASN A 191 12.02 -17.02 0.34
CA ASN A 191 13.47 -17.22 0.20
C ASN A 191 14.24 -16.82 1.47
N VAL A 192 13.84 -15.75 2.16
CA VAL A 192 14.42 -15.34 3.46
C VAL A 192 14.24 -16.43 4.51
N ILE A 193 13.02 -16.98 4.62
CA ILE A 193 12.71 -18.05 5.57
C ILE A 193 13.49 -19.32 5.24
N GLN A 194 13.61 -19.67 3.97
CA GLN A 194 14.40 -20.83 3.52
C GLN A 194 15.90 -20.65 3.77
N LYS A 195 16.43 -19.44 3.56
CA LYS A 195 17.85 -19.14 3.74
C LYS A 195 18.26 -19.00 5.20
N TYR A 196 17.38 -18.43 6.03
CA TYR A 196 17.66 -18.13 7.43
C TYR A 196 16.75 -18.89 8.38
N SER A 197 15.54 -18.40 8.63
CA SER A 197 14.45 -19.07 9.37
C SER A 197 13.21 -18.15 9.42
N ILE A 198 12.09 -18.66 9.94
CA ILE A 198 10.90 -17.83 10.19
C ILE A 198 11.15 -16.82 11.33
N GLU A 199 11.92 -17.20 12.34
CA GLU A 199 12.33 -16.30 13.44
C GLU A 199 13.21 -15.17 12.92
N ARG A 200 14.09 -15.43 11.94
CA ARG A 200 14.87 -14.37 11.28
C ARG A 200 13.94 -13.37 10.59
N HIS A 201 12.96 -13.86 9.83
CA HIS A 201 11.97 -13.01 9.18
C HIS A 201 11.26 -12.12 10.21
N TRP A 202 10.71 -12.68 11.29
CA TRP A 202 10.06 -11.88 12.32
C TRP A 202 10.99 -10.94 13.08
N ALA A 203 12.26 -11.30 13.28
CA ALA A 203 13.26 -10.41 13.84
C ALA A 203 13.51 -9.20 12.92
N SER A 204 13.47 -9.39 11.59
CA SER A 204 13.60 -8.27 10.63
C SER A 204 12.43 -7.28 10.71
N LEU A 205 11.24 -7.74 11.12
CA LEU A 205 10.07 -6.89 11.38
C LEU A 205 10.16 -6.07 12.69
N ASN A 206 11.33 -6.07 13.34
CA ASN A 206 11.65 -5.04 14.34
C ASN A 206 12.03 -3.72 13.68
N GLU A 207 12.48 -3.74 12.43
CA GLU A 207 12.47 -2.56 11.58
C GLU A 207 11.03 -2.23 11.15
N GLU A 208 10.75 -0.95 10.90
CA GLU A 208 9.38 -0.50 10.63
C GLU A 208 8.82 -1.09 9.32
N THR A 209 7.69 -1.81 9.43
CA THR A 209 6.98 -2.41 8.28
C THR A 209 5.68 -1.70 7.95
N GLY A 210 5.21 -0.79 8.81
CA GLY A 210 3.85 -0.24 8.72
C GLY A 210 2.77 -1.34 8.74
N GLY A 211 1.70 -1.17 7.97
CA GLY A 211 0.60 -2.12 7.80
C GLY A 211 0.76 -3.04 6.60
N MET A 212 1.94 -3.65 6.40
CA MET A 212 2.14 -4.64 5.33
C MET A 212 1.14 -5.80 5.44
N ASN A 213 0.82 -6.26 6.65
CA ASN A 213 -0.21 -7.27 6.87
C ASN A 213 -1.59 -6.78 6.42
N ASP A 214 -1.99 -5.57 6.81
CA ASP A 214 -3.30 -4.99 6.52
C ASP A 214 -3.56 -4.84 5.01
N VAL A 215 -2.61 -4.25 4.25
CA VAL A 215 -2.77 -4.11 2.80
C VAL A 215 -2.86 -5.46 2.08
N LEU A 216 -2.19 -6.50 2.60
CA LEU A 216 -2.25 -7.86 2.04
C LEU A 216 -3.56 -8.57 2.39
N TYR A 217 -4.13 -8.33 3.57
CA TYR A 217 -5.47 -8.79 3.91
C TYR A 217 -6.53 -8.13 3.01
N GLN A 218 -6.45 -6.81 2.81
CA GLN A 218 -7.34 -6.11 1.87
C GLN A 218 -7.18 -6.64 0.44
N LEU A 219 -5.95 -6.92 0.00
CA LEU A 219 -5.72 -7.49 -1.33
C LEU A 219 -6.32 -8.91 -1.45
N TYR A 220 -6.22 -9.72 -0.38
CA TYR A 220 -6.85 -11.04 -0.34
C TYR A 220 -8.37 -10.96 -0.47
N THR A 221 -9.06 -10.02 0.20
CA THR A 221 -10.53 -9.91 0.08
C THR A 221 -10.99 -9.54 -1.33
N ILE A 222 -10.12 -8.94 -2.14
CA ILE A 222 -10.39 -8.57 -3.54
C ILE A 222 -10.07 -9.71 -4.51
N THR A 223 -8.98 -10.45 -4.25
CA THR A 223 -8.40 -11.40 -5.22
C THR A 223 -8.72 -12.86 -4.92
N ASP A 224 -9.08 -13.18 -3.67
CA ASP A 224 -9.23 -14.54 -3.14
C ASP A 224 -7.98 -15.44 -3.30
N ASP A 225 -6.80 -14.85 -3.55
CA ASP A 225 -5.54 -15.59 -3.67
C ASP A 225 -4.92 -15.84 -2.28
N LEU A 226 -4.90 -17.11 -1.87
CA LEU A 226 -4.34 -17.55 -0.59
C LEU A 226 -2.85 -17.18 -0.39
N LYS A 227 -2.10 -16.85 -1.45
CA LYS A 227 -0.74 -16.32 -1.31
C LYS A 227 -0.72 -14.97 -0.61
N HIS A 228 -1.69 -14.09 -0.91
CA HIS A 228 -1.82 -12.79 -0.24
C HIS A 228 -2.14 -12.98 1.24
N LEU A 229 -3.06 -13.89 1.57
CA LEU A 229 -3.39 -14.24 2.95
C LEU A 229 -2.18 -14.82 3.71
N THR A 230 -1.46 -15.73 3.07
CA THR A 230 -0.25 -16.34 3.66
C THR A 230 0.82 -15.29 3.94
N LEU A 231 1.06 -14.39 2.98
CA LEU A 231 2.03 -13.31 3.17
C LEU A 231 1.57 -12.33 4.26
N ALA A 232 0.28 -12.00 4.33
CA ALA A 232 -0.28 -11.15 5.38
C ALA A 232 0.04 -11.70 6.77
N HIS A 233 -0.21 -13.00 6.98
CA HIS A 233 0.14 -13.69 8.23
C HIS A 233 1.64 -13.70 8.54
N LEU A 234 2.51 -13.74 7.53
CA LEU A 234 3.96 -13.65 7.74
C LEU A 234 4.39 -12.24 8.20
N PHE A 235 3.60 -11.21 7.93
CA PHE A 235 3.79 -9.86 8.47
C PHE A 235 3.09 -9.61 9.81
N ASP A 236 2.27 -10.55 10.30
CA ASP A 236 1.73 -10.49 11.65
C ASP A 236 2.82 -10.80 12.67
N LYS A 237 3.25 -9.77 13.39
CA LYS A 237 4.32 -9.90 14.38
C LYS A 237 3.82 -10.64 15.63
N PRO A 238 4.29 -11.87 15.92
CA PRO A 238 3.75 -12.66 17.03
C PRO A 238 3.96 -12.00 18.39
N CYS A 239 5.08 -11.27 18.58
CA CYS A 239 5.36 -10.60 19.85
C CYS A 239 4.46 -9.38 20.12
N PHE A 240 3.66 -8.94 19.14
CA PHE A 240 2.69 -7.87 19.32
C PHE A 240 1.27 -8.42 19.25
N LEU A 241 0.87 -8.95 18.09
CA LEU A 241 -0.51 -9.44 17.87
C LEU A 241 -0.79 -10.73 18.67
N GLY A 242 0.20 -11.60 18.83
CA GLY A 242 0.03 -12.84 19.60
C GLY A 242 -0.27 -12.57 21.08
N LEU A 243 0.31 -11.53 21.67
CA LEU A 243 0.03 -11.15 23.06
C LEU A 243 -1.35 -10.49 23.21
N LEU A 244 -1.78 -9.71 22.23
CA LEU A 244 -3.10 -9.06 22.24
C LEU A 244 -4.24 -10.05 22.00
N ALA A 245 -4.02 -11.13 21.24
CA ALA A 245 -5.03 -12.13 20.91
C ALA A 245 -5.32 -13.16 22.03
N VAL A 246 -4.58 -13.12 23.14
CA VAL A 246 -4.75 -14.05 24.29
C VAL A 246 -5.68 -13.46 25.37
N GLN A 247 -6.23 -12.27 25.16
CA GLN A 247 -7.26 -11.64 26.01
C GLN A 247 -8.67 -12.02 25.55
#